data_AF-A0A1M6SMU9-F1
#
_entry.id   AF-A0A1M6SMU9-F1
#
_cell.length_a   1.000
_cell.length_b   1.000
_cell.length_c   1.000
_cell.angle_alpha   90.00
_cell.angle_beta   90.00
_cell.angle_gamma   90.00
#
_symmetry.space_group_name_H-M   'P 1'
#
loop_
_entity.id
_entity.type
_entity.pdbx_description
1 polymer ?
#
loop_
_entity_poly.entity_id
_entity_poly.type
_entity_poly.pdbx_seq_one_letter_code
_entity_poly.pdbx_strand_id
1 'polypeptide(L)'
;MNNKVFVHMYEASYQGPLSVAVEIQVEILEHQMTPTVRAFLQRQADQIWRNERTGQVKACFVRQFNSVSLQRGRLARWLDALEARLLRLGVRQGTLRWAPAFPYELQGTLTSTGLSPEEVVQKLLSLQRN
;
A
#
# COMPACT_ATOMS: atom_id res chain seq x y z
N MET A 1 -11.98 34.17 29.53
CA MET A 1 -10.55 33.93 29.24
C MET A 1 -10.47 33.16 27.94
N ASN A 2 -10.04 33.80 26.85
CA ASN A 2 -9.94 33.20 25.51
C ASN A 2 -8.56 32.57 25.33
N ASN A 3 -8.48 31.23 25.36
CA ASN A 3 -7.27 30.51 24.97
C ASN A 3 -7.14 30.55 23.44
N LYS A 4 -6.34 31.48 22.92
CA LYS A 4 -5.85 31.39 21.54
C LYS A 4 -4.64 30.45 21.54
N VAL A 5 -4.83 29.26 20.96
CA VAL A 5 -3.74 28.33 20.67
C VAL A 5 -2.98 28.89 19.46
N PHE A 6 -1.72 29.26 19.66
CA PHE A 6 -0.81 29.61 18.58
C PHE A 6 -0.19 28.33 18.04
N VAL A 7 -0.51 28.00 16.79
CA VAL A 7 0.15 26.92 16.06
C VAL A 7 1.42 27.49 15.43
N HIS A 8 2.57 27.16 16.02
CA HIS A 8 3.87 27.44 15.41
C HIS A 8 4.11 26.44 14.27
N MET A 9 4.01 26.89 13.03
CA MET A 9 4.51 26.14 11.86
C MET A 9 6.04 26.23 11.85
N TYR A 10 6.71 25.11 12.08
CA TYR A 10 8.15 24.98 11.85
C TYR A 10 8.37 24.63 10.37
N GLU A 11 8.95 25.56 9.60
CA GLU A 11 9.51 25.25 8.28
C GLU A 11 10.81 24.44 8.47
N ALA A 12 10.69 23.11 8.46
CA ALA A 12 11.83 22.23 8.34
C ALA A 12 12.10 21.95 6.85
N SER A 13 13.14 22.56 6.30
CA SER A 13 13.58 22.37 4.92
C SER A 13 14.23 21.00 4.71
N TYR A 14 13.41 19.97 4.44
CA TYR A 14 13.84 18.64 4.01
C TYR A 14 13.96 18.56 2.48
N GLN A 15 15.08 18.06 1.95
CA GLN A 15 15.42 18.06 0.52
C GLN A 15 15.39 16.64 -0.13
N GLY A 16 14.46 15.76 0.25
CA GLY A 16 14.39 14.39 -0.28
C GLY A 16 12.98 13.94 -0.69
N PRO A 17 12.82 13.02 -1.66
CA PRO A 17 11.51 12.60 -2.18
C PRO A 17 10.64 11.94 -1.11
N LEU A 18 9.40 12.41 -0.99
CA LEU A 18 8.41 11.91 -0.03
C LEU A 18 8.16 10.41 -0.21
N SER A 19 8.29 9.63 0.86
CA SER A 19 8.05 8.19 0.87
C SER A 19 6.70 7.86 1.50
N VAL A 20 5.86 7.12 0.78
CA VAL A 20 4.56 6.64 1.25
C VAL A 20 4.62 5.12 1.38
N ALA A 21 4.21 4.60 2.52
CA ALA A 21 3.95 3.17 2.65
C ALA A 21 2.56 2.85 2.07
N VAL A 22 2.46 1.77 1.30
CA VAL A 22 1.22 1.27 0.73
C VAL A 22 1.01 -0.14 1.27
N GLU A 23 -0.18 -0.38 1.80
CA GLU A 23 -0.65 -1.69 2.20
C GLU A 23 -1.39 -2.32 1.02
N ILE A 24 -0.93 -3.48 0.55
CA ILE A 24 -1.60 -4.28 -0.47
C ILE A 24 -2.12 -5.54 0.18
N GLN A 25 -3.43 -5.77 0.07
CA GLN A 25 -4.13 -6.93 0.59
C GLN A 25 -4.56 -7.83 -0.56
N VAL A 26 -4.22 -9.11 -0.47
CA VAL A 26 -4.66 -10.16 -1.38
C VAL A 26 -5.50 -11.14 -0.57
N GLU A 27 -6.74 -11.36 -1.00
CA GLU A 27 -7.64 -12.36 -0.40
C GLU A 27 -7.89 -13.46 -1.43
N ILE A 28 -7.60 -14.70 -1.04
CA ILE A 28 -7.75 -15.90 -1.88
C ILE A 28 -8.52 -16.99 -1.13
N LEU A 29 -9.21 -17.84 -1.87
CA LEU A 29 -9.91 -18.99 -1.28
C LEU A 29 -8.92 -20.11 -0.99
N GLU A 30 -9.11 -20.81 0.13
CA GLU A 30 -8.19 -21.84 0.63
C GLU A 30 -8.05 -23.02 -0.34
N HIS A 31 -9.11 -23.40 -1.06
CA HIS A 31 -9.00 -24.47 -2.05
C HIS A 31 -8.06 -24.12 -3.22
N GLN A 32 -7.69 -22.85 -3.39
CA GLN A 32 -6.70 -22.37 -4.36
C GLN A 32 -5.31 -22.18 -3.75
N MET A 33 -5.15 -22.44 -2.45
CA MET A 33 -3.88 -22.36 -1.74
C MET A 33 -3.03 -23.60 -2.01
N THR A 34 -2.49 -23.68 -3.22
CA THR A 34 -1.51 -24.71 -3.58
C THR A 34 -0.23 -24.55 -2.75
N PRO A 35 0.60 -25.60 -2.60
CA PRO A 35 1.88 -25.49 -1.89
C PRO A 35 2.79 -24.37 -2.42
N THR A 36 2.75 -24.11 -3.73
CA THR A 36 3.55 -23.06 -4.37
C THR A 36 3.01 -21.66 -4.07
N VAL A 37 1.69 -21.47 -4.05
CA VAL A 37 1.07 -20.20 -3.62
C VAL A 37 1.41 -19.92 -2.16
N ARG A 38 1.28 -20.93 -1.29
CA ARG A 38 1.63 -20.81 0.14
C ARG A 38 3.08 -20.40 0.33
N ALA A 39 4.02 -21.09 -0.32
CA ALA A 39 5.44 -20.77 -0.24
C ALA A 39 5.76 -19.37 -0.76
N PHE A 40 5.11 -18.94 -1.85
CA PHE A 40 5.25 -17.59 -2.38
C PHE A 40 4.78 -16.54 -1.37
N LEU A 41 3.57 -16.70 -0.82
CA LEU A 41 3.02 -15.76 0.15
C LEU A 41 3.86 -15.70 1.40
N GLN A 42 4.25 -16.85 1.98
CA GLN A 42 5.09 -16.90 3.18
C GLN A 42 6.45 -16.20 3.01
N ARG A 43 6.98 -16.16 1.79
CA ARG A 43 8.26 -15.51 1.49
C ARG A 43 8.13 -14.01 1.21
N GLN A 44 6.99 -13.56 0.69
CA GLN A 44 6.85 -12.22 0.12
C GLN A 44 5.89 -11.32 0.88
N ALA A 45 4.84 -11.89 1.47
CA ALA A 45 3.89 -11.16 2.28
C ALA A 45 4.52 -10.83 3.63
N ASP A 46 4.22 -9.64 4.14
CA ASP A 46 4.65 -9.20 5.46
C ASP A 46 3.81 -9.88 6.53
N GLN A 47 2.52 -10.12 6.25
CA GLN A 47 1.60 -10.78 7.17
C GLN A 47 0.60 -11.66 6.41
N ILE A 48 0.21 -12.78 7.01
CA ILE A 48 -0.76 -13.72 6.44
C ILE A 48 -1.73 -14.16 7.53
N TRP A 49 -3.02 -14.11 7.23
CA TRP A 49 -4.09 -14.59 8.09
C TRP A 49 -4.95 -15.60 7.36
N ARG A 50 -5.44 -16.59 8.09
CA ARG A 50 -6.44 -17.53 7.61
C ARG A 50 -7.71 -17.34 8.42
N ASN A 51 -8.82 -17.16 7.73
CA ASN A 51 -10.14 -17.22 8.32
C ASN A 51 -10.58 -18.68 8.32
N GLU A 52 -10.52 -19.33 9.49
CA GLU A 52 -10.88 -20.75 9.66
C GLU A 52 -12.35 -21.02 9.36
N ARG A 53 -13.23 -20.03 9.52
CA ARG A 53 -14.67 -20.16 9.28
C ARG A 53 -15.03 -20.13 7.79
N THR A 54 -14.36 -19.27 7.02
CA THR A 54 -14.67 -19.09 5.58
C THR A 54 -13.69 -19.80 4.65
N GLY A 55 -12.59 -20.34 5.20
CA GLY A 55 -11.49 -20.85 4.40
C GLY A 55 -10.88 -19.76 3.51
N GLN A 56 -10.94 -18.48 3.90
CA GLN A 56 -10.26 -17.40 3.18
C GLN A 56 -8.87 -17.19 3.74
N VAL A 57 -7.91 -16.96 2.86
CA VAL A 57 -6.56 -16.55 3.26
C VAL A 57 -6.31 -15.15 2.76
N LYS A 58 -5.92 -14.29 3.70
CA LYS A 58 -5.55 -12.90 3.46
C LYS A 58 -4.05 -12.76 3.60
N ALA A 59 -3.39 -12.18 2.61
CA ALA A 59 -1.98 -11.83 2.66
C ALA A 59 -1.83 -10.31 2.51
N CYS A 60 -1.02 -9.70 3.37
CA CYS A 60 -0.70 -8.27 3.34
C CYS A 60 0.75 -8.06 2.92
N PHE A 61 0.96 -7.09 2.04
CA PHE A 61 2.26 -6.62 1.59
C PHE A 61 2.37 -5.12 1.88
N VAL A 62 3.35 -4.71 2.67
CA VAL A 62 3.65 -3.30 2.93
C VAL A 62 4.85 -2.91 2.08
N ARG A 63 4.66 -1.94 1.17
CA ARG A 63 5.71 -1.49 0.26
C ARG A 63 5.84 0.02 0.32
N GLN A 64 7.07 0.50 0.44
CA GLN A 64 7.37 1.91 0.38
C GLN A 64 7.55 2.35 -1.07
N PHE A 65 6.86 3.40 -1.46
CA PHE A 65 7.01 4.06 -2.74
C PHE A 65 7.32 5.53 -2.48
N ASN A 66 8.37 6.04 -3.12
CA ASN A 66 8.52 7.48 -3.19
C ASN A 66 7.55 8.07 -4.23
N SER A 67 7.19 9.32 -4.01
CA SER A 67 6.36 10.15 -4.88
C SER A 67 6.73 10.08 -6.36
N VAL A 68 8.02 10.15 -6.70
CA VAL A 68 8.52 10.06 -8.09
C VAL A 68 8.19 8.69 -8.70
N SER A 69 8.32 7.62 -7.91
CA SER A 69 7.97 6.26 -8.34
C SER A 69 6.46 6.10 -8.52
N LEU A 70 5.65 6.71 -7.65
CA LEU A 70 4.19 6.71 -7.80
C LEU A 70 3.75 7.43 -9.07
N GLN A 71 4.31 8.61 -9.35
CA GLN A 71 4.06 9.37 -10.58
C GLN A 71 4.44 8.58 -11.84
N ARG A 72 5.50 7.78 -11.77
CA ARG A 72 5.94 6.89 -12.87
C ARG A 72 5.12 5.60 -12.99
N GLY A 73 4.03 5.45 -12.22
CA GLY A 73 3.15 4.29 -12.28
C GLY A 73 3.77 3.02 -11.69
N ARG A 74 4.77 3.13 -10.81
CA ARG A 74 5.45 1.95 -10.23
C ARG A 74 4.52 1.10 -9.36
N LEU A 75 3.56 1.73 -8.68
CA LEU A 75 2.54 1.00 -7.92
C LEU A 75 1.68 0.14 -8.85
N ALA A 76 1.09 0.72 -9.89
CA ALA A 76 0.28 -0.02 -10.87
C ALA A 76 1.06 -1.22 -11.45
N ARG A 77 2.29 -1.01 -11.93
CA ARG A 77 3.14 -2.11 -12.44
C ARG A 77 3.44 -3.18 -11.41
N TRP A 78 3.58 -2.80 -10.14
CA TRP A 78 3.80 -3.76 -9.06
C TRP A 78 2.55 -4.59 -8.77
N LEU A 79 1.36 -3.97 -8.79
CA LEU A 79 0.08 -4.66 -8.65
C LEU A 79 -0.14 -5.63 -9.82
N ASP A 80 0.09 -5.19 -11.06
CA ASP A 80 0.00 -6.03 -12.26
C ASP A 80 0.94 -7.24 -12.18
N ALA A 81 2.19 -7.01 -11.73
CA ALA A 81 3.18 -8.07 -11.58
C ALA A 81 2.79 -9.08 -10.48
N LEU A 82 2.21 -8.60 -9.37
CA LEU A 82 1.71 -9.45 -8.30
C LEU A 82 0.54 -10.30 -8.78
N GLU A 83 -0.44 -9.69 -9.45
CA GLU A 83 -1.60 -10.39 -10.00
C GLU A 83 -1.16 -11.45 -11.01
N ALA A 84 -0.34 -11.08 -12.00
CA ALA A 84 0.20 -12.02 -12.98
C ALA A 84 0.97 -13.17 -12.33
N ARG A 85 1.70 -12.91 -11.24
CA ARG A 85 2.39 -13.95 -10.49
C ARG A 85 1.42 -14.90 -9.80
N LEU A 86 0.38 -14.39 -9.14
CA LEU A 86 -0.65 -15.20 -8.49
C LEU A 86 -1.41 -16.08 -9.50
N LEU A 87 -1.78 -15.51 -10.65
CA LEU A 87 -2.40 -16.24 -11.76
C LEU A 87 -1.52 -17.41 -12.24
N ARG A 88 -0.22 -17.16 -12.47
CA ARG A 88 0.74 -18.21 -12.86
C ARG A 88 0.93 -19.29 -11.80
N LEU A 89 0.73 -18.96 -10.52
CA LEU A 89 0.80 -19.92 -9.42
C LEU A 89 -0.49 -20.72 -9.24
N GLY A 90 -1.55 -20.40 -9.99
CA GLY A 90 -2.80 -21.14 -10.02
C GLY A 90 -3.95 -20.49 -9.25
N VAL A 91 -3.79 -19.27 -8.74
CA VAL A 91 -4.90 -18.50 -8.17
C VAL A 91 -5.80 -18.03 -9.32
N ARG A 92 -7.06 -18.46 -9.33
CA ARG A 92 -8.07 -18.12 -10.34
C ARG A 92 -9.17 -17.20 -9.82
N GLN A 93 -9.38 -17.17 -8.51
CA GLN A 93 -10.35 -16.30 -7.85
C GLN A 93 -9.73 -15.70 -6.59
N GLY A 94 -9.88 -14.39 -6.45
CA GLY A 94 -9.42 -13.65 -5.30
C GLY A 94 -9.69 -12.16 -5.49
N THR A 95 -9.45 -11.38 -4.45
CA THR A 95 -9.51 -9.92 -4.55
C THR A 95 -8.15 -9.34 -4.18
N LEU A 96 -7.67 -8.43 -5.01
CA LEU A 96 -6.51 -7.60 -4.73
C LEU A 96 -7.02 -6.20 -4.42
N ARG A 97 -6.67 -5.70 -3.24
CA ARG A 97 -7.01 -4.36 -2.76
C ARG A 97 -5.74 -3.71 -2.27
N TRP A 98 -5.69 -2.40 -2.30
CA TRP A 98 -4.57 -1.68 -1.70
C TRP A 98 -5.06 -0.36 -1.14
N ALA A 99 -4.36 0.13 -0.13
CA ALA A 99 -4.61 1.43 0.49
C ALA A 99 -3.27 2.04 0.91
N PRO A 100 -3.17 3.36 1.04
CA PRO A 100 -2.04 3.95 1.73
C PRO A 100 -1.95 3.32 3.14
N ALA A 101 -0.81 2.71 3.45
CA ALA A 101 -0.49 2.33 4.82
C ALA A 101 -0.11 3.65 5.50
N PHE A 102 -1.06 4.28 6.18
CA PHE A 102 -0.76 5.50 6.92
C PHE A 102 -0.01 5.10 8.20
N PRO A 103 1.32 5.31 8.32
CA PRO A 103 1.84 5.52 9.66
C PRO A 103 1.16 6.80 10.17
N TYR A 104 0.93 6.87 11.48
CA TYR A 104 0.52 8.09 12.18
C TYR A 104 1.53 9.26 12.05
N GLU A 105 2.46 9.20 11.10
CA GLU A 105 3.58 10.12 10.86
C GLU A 105 3.48 10.85 9.51
N LEU A 106 2.27 11.00 8.95
CA LEU A 106 2.06 11.96 7.84
C LEU A 106 2.32 13.42 8.23
N GLN A 107 2.55 13.73 9.51
CA GLN A 107 2.91 15.07 9.97
C GLN A 107 4.39 15.44 9.72
N GLY A 108 5.28 14.47 9.45
CA GLY A 108 6.72 14.71 9.46
C GLY A 108 7.42 14.81 8.09
N THR A 109 6.76 14.51 6.98
CA THR A 109 7.48 14.32 5.70
C THR A 109 6.70 14.91 4.54
N LEU A 110 6.53 16.23 4.52
CA LEU A 110 5.66 16.95 3.58
C LEU A 110 6.37 18.06 2.79
N THR A 111 7.53 17.83 2.18
CA THR A 111 8.08 18.81 1.21
C THR A 111 9.15 18.17 0.34
N SER A 112 8.90 18.06 -0.98
CA SER A 112 9.92 18.12 -2.06
C SER A 112 9.38 17.76 -3.45
N THR A 113 8.09 17.47 -3.61
CA THR A 113 7.55 16.94 -4.88
C THR A 113 6.80 17.95 -5.72
N GLY A 114 6.65 19.18 -5.21
CA GLY A 114 5.65 20.13 -5.71
C GLY A 114 4.22 19.62 -5.57
N LEU A 115 4.03 18.47 -4.90
CA LEU A 115 2.73 17.88 -4.61
C LEU A 115 2.50 17.88 -3.10
N SER A 116 1.38 18.42 -2.65
CA SER A 116 0.94 18.38 -1.26
C SER A 116 0.61 16.94 -0.83
N PRO A 117 0.62 16.61 0.47
CA PRO A 117 0.08 15.34 0.96
C PRO A 117 -1.33 15.06 0.46
N GLU A 118 -2.20 16.09 0.39
CA GLU A 118 -3.53 15.92 -0.18
C GLU A 118 -3.45 15.50 -1.64
N GLU A 119 -2.56 16.07 -2.46
CA GLU A 119 -2.40 15.67 -3.86
C GLU A 119 -1.85 14.25 -4.03
N VAL A 120 -0.95 13.81 -3.14
CA VAL A 120 -0.46 12.42 -3.12
C VAL A 120 -1.58 11.46 -2.72
N VAL A 121 -2.34 11.79 -1.67
CA VAL A 121 -3.52 11.01 -1.25
C VAL A 121 -4.57 10.99 -2.35
N GLN A 122 -4.89 12.13 -2.98
CA GLN A 122 -5.82 12.21 -4.10
C GLN A 122 -5.34 11.39 -5.29
N LYS A 123 -4.03 11.38 -5.58
CA LYS A 123 -3.48 10.55 -6.65
C LYS A 123 -3.60 9.06 -6.31
N LEU A 124 -3.33 8.67 -5.07
CA LEU A 124 -3.54 7.30 -4.60
C LEU A 124 -5.03 6.91 -4.67
N LEU A 125 -5.94 7.76 -4.20
CA LEU A 125 -7.38 7.54 -4.31
C LEU A 125 -7.84 7.49 -5.78
N SER A 126 -7.23 8.26 -6.68
CA SER A 126 -7.54 8.21 -8.13
C SER A 126 -7.12 6.90 -8.79
N LEU A 127 -6.06 6.26 -8.28
CA LEU A 127 -5.60 4.95 -8.73
C LEU A 127 -6.43 3.80 -8.12
N GLN A 128 -7.22 4.05 -7.06
CA GLN A 128 -8.20 3.07 -6.55
C GLN A 128 -9.52 3.08 -7.34
N ARG A 129 -9.83 4.18 -8.04
CA ARG A 129 -11.09 4.38 -8.77
C ARG A 129 -11.05 3.92 -10.24
N ASN A 130 -9.86 3.62 -10.77
CA ASN A 130 -9.64 3.00 -12.08
C ASN A 130 -9.17 1.57 -11.90
#